data_AF-A0A972LW60-F1
#
_entry.id   AF-A0A972LW60-F1
#
_cell.length_a   1.000
_cell.length_b   1.000
_cell.length_c   1.000
_cell.angle_alpha   90.00
_cell.angle_beta   90.00
_cell.angle_gamma   90.00
#
_symmetry.space_group_name_H-M   'P 1'
#
loop_
_entity.id
_entity.type
_entity.pdbx_description
1 polymer ?
#
loop_
_entity_poly.entity_id
_entity_poly.type
_entity_poly.pdbx_seq_one_letter_code
_entity_poly.pdbx_strand_id
1 'polypeptide(L)' 'MSKRLTAIIQAESPGFVALCPELDVASQGDTIEQSLTNLREAVELFYECASETEIAAREGGDIFVTQLEVSIG' A
#
# COMPACT_ATOMS: atom_id res chain seq x y z
N MET A 1 -2.69 -18.65 6.04
CA MET A 1 -2.30 -18.33 4.66
C MET A 1 -1.41 -17.10 4.71
N SER A 2 -0.35 -17.01 3.90
CA SER A 2 0.47 -15.79 3.79
C SER A 2 0.48 -15.32 2.34
N LYS A 3 0.29 -14.01 2.14
CA LYS A 3 0.44 -13.33 0.84
C LYS A 3 1.59 -12.33 0.95
N ARG A 4 2.34 -12.17 -0.14
CA ARG A 4 3.38 -11.15 -0.25
C ARG A 4 2.88 -10.07 -1.21
N LEU A 5 2.77 -8.85 -0.70
CA LEU A 5 2.29 -7.69 -1.42
C LEU A 5 3.36 -6.59 -1.39
N THR A 6 3.20 -5.58 -2.24
CA THR A 6 4.09 -4.44 -2.34
C THR A 6 3.73 -3.39 -1.30
N ALA A 7 4.74 -2.75 -0.72
CA ALA A 7 4.56 -1.55 0.09
C ALA A 7 5.42 -0.43 -0.51
N ILE A 8 4.78 0.67 -0.91
CA ILE A 8 5.44 1.90 -1.35
C ILE A 8 5.38 2.87 -0.18
N ILE A 9 6.53 3.36 0.28
CA ILE A 9 6.61 4.28 1.42
C ILE A 9 7.12 5.63 0.93
N GLN A 10 6.36 6.67 1.22
CA GLN A 10 6.67 8.05 0.89
C GLN A 10 6.88 8.85 2.18
N ALA A 11 7.96 9.61 2.24
CA ALA A 11 8.13 10.62 3.28
C ALA A 11 7.20 11.81 2.99
N GLU A 12 6.41 12.21 3.99
CA GLU A 12 5.53 13.37 3.96
C GLU A 12 5.81 14.24 5.20
N SER A 13 5.49 15.53 5.21
CA SER A 13 5.67 16.34 6.41
C SER A 13 4.33 16.49 7.14
N PRO A 14 4.20 16.06 8.42
CA PRO A 14 5.16 15.35 9.27
C PRO A 14 4.93 13.82 9.29
N GLY A 15 5.83 13.01 8.72
CA GLY A 15 5.84 11.54 8.85
C GLY A 15 6.02 10.77 7.54
N PHE A 16 5.32 9.63 7.45
CA PHE A 16 5.40 8.71 6.32
C PHE A 16 4.02 8.17 5.98
N VAL A 17 3.76 8.05 4.68
CA VAL A 17 2.59 7.36 4.13
C VAL A 17 3.06 6.07 3.46
N ALA A 18 2.38 4.98 3.72
CA ALA A 18 2.63 3.67 3.15
C ALA A 18 1.41 3.21 2.34
N LEU A 19 1.62 2.71 1.12
CA LEU A 19 0.61 2.27 0.17
C LEU A 19 0.85 0.81 -0.25
N CYS A 20 -0.19 -0.01 -0.20
CA CYS A 20 -0.29 -1.31 -0.85
C CYS A 20 -1.03 -1.12 -2.18
N PRO A 21 -0.32 -1.00 -3.33
CA PRO A 21 -0.95 -0.67 -4.60
C PRO A 21 -1.83 -1.80 -5.15
N GLU A 22 -1.53 -3.07 -4.84
CA GLU A 22 -2.34 -4.23 -5.24
C GLU A 22 -3.76 -4.17 -4.70
N LEU A 23 -3.93 -3.51 -3.56
CA LEU A 23 -5.22 -3.40 -2.90
C LEU A 23 -5.71 -1.98 -2.84
N ASP A 24 -4.98 -0.96 -3.30
CA ASP A 24 -5.32 0.45 -3.06
C ASP A 24 -5.63 0.74 -1.57
N VAL A 25 -4.78 0.21 -0.67
CA VAL A 25 -4.90 0.42 0.77
C VAL A 25 -3.71 1.23 1.23
N ALA A 26 -3.96 2.32 1.94
CA ALA A 26 -2.93 3.18 2.49
C ALA A 26 -3.03 3.28 4.02
N SER A 27 -1.90 3.59 4.62
CA SER A 27 -1.79 3.94 6.04
C SER A 27 -0.66 4.95 6.25
N GLN A 28 -0.54 5.48 7.46
CA GLN A 28 0.46 6.49 7.79
C GLN A 28 1.10 6.22 9.16
N GLY A 29 2.27 6.81 9.40
CA GLY A 29 2.95 6.77 10.69
C GLY A 29 4.06 7.82 10.79
N ASP A 30 4.50 8.09 12.01
CA ASP A 30 5.57 9.05 12.30
C ASP A 30 6.95 8.51 11.87
N THR A 31 7.09 7.19 11.76
CA THR A 31 8.30 6.51 11.25
C THR A 31 7.97 5.54 10.12
N ILE A 32 9.00 5.13 9.38
CA ILE A 32 8.90 4.09 8.35
C ILE A 32 8.30 2.81 8.94
N GLU A 33 8.80 2.35 10.08
CA GLU A 33 8.37 1.13 10.74
C GLU A 33 6.91 1.21 11.20
N GLN A 34 6.50 2.36 11.73
CA GLN A 34 5.12 2.57 12.17
C GLN A 34 4.17 2.59 10.96
N SER A 35 4.51 3.32 9.89
CA SER A 35 3.68 3.35 8.67
C SER A 35 3.52 1.96 8.05
N LEU A 36 4.58 1.14 8.06
CA LEU A 36 4.56 -0.22 7.55
C LEU A 36 3.76 -1.18 8.46
N THR A 37 3.86 -1.02 9.78
CA THR A 37 3.06 -1.79 10.74
C THR A 37 1.58 -1.48 10.58
N ASN A 38 1.24 -0.20 10.51
CA ASN A 38 -0.15 0.25 10.32
C ASN A 38 -0.70 -0.18 8.95
N LEU A 39 0.13 -0.18 7.88
CA LEU A 39 -0.28 -0.68 6.57
C LEU A 39 -0.57 -2.19 6.61
N ARG A 40 0.27 -2.97 7.31
CA ARG A 40 0.05 -4.41 7.49
C ARG A 40 -1.31 -4.66 8.15
N GLU A 41 -1.60 -4.00 9.25
CA GLU A 41 -2.87 -4.14 9.97
C GLU A 41 -4.06 -3.75 9.07
N ALA A 42 -3.95 -2.65 8.32
CA ALA A 42 -5.01 -2.21 7.40
C ALA A 42 -5.27 -3.23 6.28
N VAL A 43 -4.21 -3.85 5.74
CA VAL A 43 -4.32 -4.89 4.71
C VAL A 43 -4.93 -6.18 5.27
N GLU A 44 -4.53 -6.58 6.48
CA GLU A 44 -5.12 -7.74 7.16
C GLU A 44 -6.62 -7.51 7.40
N LEU A 45 -6.99 -6.34 7.92
CA LEU A 45 -8.38 -5.93 8.10
C LEU A 45 -9.17 -5.89 6.78
N PHE A 46 -8.56 -5.47 5.68
CA PHE A 46 -9.20 -5.53 4.36
C PHE A 46 -9.58 -6.97 3.99
N TYR A 47 -8.67 -7.93 4.10
CA TYR A 47 -8.99 -9.33 3.79
C TYR A 47 -9.99 -9.96 4.78
N GLU A 48 -10.01 -9.51 6.03
CA GLU A 48 -10.96 -9.99 7.03
C GLU A 48 -12.39 -9.47 6.80
N CYS A 49 -12.52 -8.22 6.32
CA CYS A 49 -13.81 -7.53 6.25
C CYS A 49 -14.41 -7.42 4.84
N ALA A 50 -13.57 -7.41 3.79
CA ALA A 50 -14.04 -7.25 2.43
C ALA A 50 -14.78 -8.51 1.93
N SER A 51 -15.79 -8.30 1.09
CA SER A 51 -16.46 -9.41 0.40
C SER A 51 -15.51 -10.07 -0.61
N GLU A 52 -15.74 -11.34 -0.93
CA GLU A 52 -14.96 -12.04 -1.97
C GLU A 52 -14.98 -11.30 -3.32
N THR A 53 -16.11 -10.63 -3.65
CA THR A 53 -16.24 -9.82 -4.87
C THR A 53 -15.34 -8.57 -4.83
N GLU A 54 -15.26 -7.89 -3.69
CA GLU A 54 -14.38 -6.72 -3.51
C GLU A 54 -12.91 -7.14 -3.56
N ILE A 55 -12.57 -8.24 -2.89
CA ILE A 55 -11.20 -8.79 -2.93
C ILE A 55 -10.83 -9.11 -4.37
N ALA A 56 -11.66 -9.87 -5.10
CA ALA A 56 -11.38 -10.22 -6.50
C ALA A 56 -11.32 -9.00 -7.45
N ALA A 57 -12.05 -7.93 -7.14
CA ALA A 57 -12.06 -6.71 -7.96
C ALA A 57 -10.77 -5.89 -7.79
N ARG A 58 -10.16 -5.90 -6.60
CA ARG A 58 -8.93 -5.14 -6.31
C ARG A 58 -7.68 -6.00 -6.49
N GLU A 59 -7.73 -7.25 -6.07
CA GLU A 59 -6.64 -8.20 -6.14
C GLU A 59 -6.47 -8.73 -7.58
N GLY A 60 -5.53 -8.16 -8.34
CA GLY A 60 -5.26 -8.73 -9.68
C GLY A 60 -4.47 -7.90 -10.70
N GLY A 61 -3.67 -6.92 -10.28
CA GLY A 61 -2.84 -6.14 -11.19
C GLY A 61 -1.35 -6.50 -11.11
N ASP A 62 -0.68 -6.56 -12.26
CA ASP A 62 0.78 -6.48 -12.27
C ASP A 62 1.22 -5.09 -11.81
N ILE A 63 1.97 -5.03 -10.71
CA ILE A 63 2.52 -3.77 -10.19
C ILE A 63 3.92 -3.54 -10.76
N PHE A 64 4.07 -2.45 -11.51
CA PHE A 64 5.36 -1.99 -12.02
C PHE A 64 5.77 -0.71 -11.28
N VAL A 65 6.80 -0.80 -10.43
CA VAL A 65 7.41 0.37 -9.77
C VAL A 65 8.67 0.75 -10.53
N THR A 66 8.70 1.94 -11.13
CA THR A 66 9.84 2.43 -11.91
C THR A 66 10.00 3.95 -11.79
N GLN A 67 11.16 4.46 -12.18
CA GLN A 67 11.44 5.88 -12.28
C GLN A 67 11.20 6.37 -13.71
N LEU A 68 10.78 7.63 -13.88
CA LEU A 68 10.69 8.30 -15.17
C LEU A 68 11.42 9.64 -15.13
N GLU A 69 12.02 10.02 -16.26
CA GLU A 69 12.63 11.33 -16.46
C GLU A 69 11.60 12.29 -17.07
N VAL A 70 11.54 13.53 -16.56
CA VAL A 70 10.63 14.58 -17.07
C VAL A 70 11.38 15.88 -17.29
N SER A 71 11.01 16.60 -18.35
CA SER A 71 11.45 17.99 -18.56
C SER A 71 10.46 18.93 -17.88
N ILE A 72 10.97 19.79 -16.99
CA ILE A 72 10.18 20.80 -16.27
C ILE A 72 10.68 22.17 -16.76
N GLY A 73 9.75 23.01 -17.22
CA GLY A 73 10.05 24.36 -17.75
C GLY A 73 10.31 25.38 -16.66
#